data_AF-A0A6N6MCY7-F1
#
_entry.id   AF-A0A6N6MCY7-F1
#
_cell.length_a   1.000
_cell.length_b   1.000
_cell.length_c   1.000
_cell.angle_alpha   90.00
_cell.angle_beta   90.00
_cell.angle_gamma   90.00
#
_symmetry.space_group_name_H-M   'P 1'
#
loop_
_entity.id
_entity.type
_entity.pdbx_description
1 polymer ?
#
loop_
_entity_poly.entity_id
_entity_poly.type
_entity_poly.pdbx_seq_one_letter_code
_entity_poly.pdbx_strand_id
1 'polypeptide(L)'
;MLWATRLLDAGEGIGVEELFAGQSAALGSPRDMMLLAVDEAPARRRVFVGVPDPNLLDCYSGFEACLRRDVPRAPTLVAGDQGVFQAMFQSGG
;
A
#
# COMPACT_ATOMS: atom_id res chain seq x y z
N MET A 1 -5.00 9.96 -6.11
CA MET A 1 -4.52 8.76 -5.42
C MET A 1 -5.04 8.76 -4.00
N LEU A 2 -5.82 7.74 -3.65
CA LEU A 2 -6.36 7.53 -2.31
C LEU A 2 -5.47 6.54 -1.58
N TRP A 3 -5.35 6.73 -0.27
CA TRP A 3 -4.58 5.86 0.58
C TRP A 3 -5.48 5.21 1.61
N ALA A 4 -5.18 3.97 1.95
CA ALA A 4 -5.77 3.31 3.08
C ALA A 4 -4.70 2.53 3.85
N THR A 5 -4.90 2.36 5.14
CA THR A 5 -3.96 1.69 6.03
C THR A 5 -4.64 0.61 6.84
N ARG A 6 -3.90 -0.45 7.15
CA ARG A 6 -4.32 -1.49 8.07
C ARG A 6 -3.12 -2.02 8.84
N LEU A 7 -3.30 -2.25 10.14
CA LEU A 7 -2.32 -2.96 10.95
C LEU A 7 -2.48 -4.47 10.73
N LEU A 8 -1.40 -5.13 10.33
CA LEU A 8 -1.35 -6.59 10.15
C LEU A 8 -0.38 -7.18 11.18
N ASP A 9 -0.84 -8.20 11.90
CA ASP A 9 0.05 -9.05 12.70
C ASP A 9 0.78 -10.05 11.79
N ALA A 10 1.87 -10.65 12.28
CA ALA A 10 2.85 -11.47 11.55
C ALA A 10 2.34 -12.73 10.81
N GLY A 11 1.03 -12.96 10.72
CA GLY A 11 0.41 -14.05 9.95
C GLY A 11 -0.63 -13.61 8.90
N GLU A 12 -1.06 -12.34 8.93
CA GLU A 12 -2.15 -11.84 8.09
C GLU A 12 -1.66 -11.22 6.76
N GLY A 13 -0.34 -11.05 6.59
CA GLY A 13 0.27 -10.31 5.49
C GLY A 13 0.03 -10.88 4.08
N ILE A 14 -0.13 -12.20 3.96
CA ILE A 14 -0.10 -12.90 2.66
C ILE A 14 -1.31 -12.55 1.79
N GLY A 15 -2.50 -12.35 2.38
CA GLY A 15 -3.71 -12.12 1.60
C GLY A 15 -3.74 -10.78 0.85
N VAL A 16 -3.08 -9.74 1.39
CA VAL A 16 -3.20 -8.39 0.84
C VAL A 16 -2.31 -8.15 -0.37
N GLU A 17 -1.14 -8.79 -0.39
CA GLU A 17 -0.19 -8.75 -1.50
C GLU A 17 -0.79 -9.48 -2.71
N GLU A 18 -1.45 -10.62 -2.48
CA GLU A 18 -2.12 -11.40 -3.51
C GLU A 18 -3.35 -10.68 -4.09
N LEU A 19 -4.18 -10.06 -3.22
CA LEU A 19 -5.29 -9.20 -3.64
C LEU A 19 -4.82 -8.02 -4.50
N PHE A 20 -3.75 -7.34 -4.07
CA PHE A 20 -3.16 -6.23 -4.81
C PHE A 20 -2.62 -6.68 -6.17
N ALA A 21 -1.90 -7.81 -6.21
CA ALA A 21 -1.38 -8.37 -7.46
C ALA A 21 -2.51 -8.70 -8.44
N GLY A 22 -3.60 -9.30 -7.95
CA GLY A 22 -4.80 -9.59 -8.73
C GLY A 22 -5.46 -8.33 -9.30
N GLN A 23 -5.63 -7.29 -8.48
CA GLN A 23 -6.18 -6.00 -8.95
C GLN A 23 -5.27 -5.30 -9.94
N SER A 24 -3.96 -5.25 -9.66
CA SER A 24 -2.98 -4.65 -10.56
C SER A 24 -2.99 -5.37 -11.91
N ALA A 25 -3.02 -6.70 -11.92
CA ALA A 25 -3.12 -7.49 -13.15
C ALA A 25 -4.43 -7.23 -13.91
N ALA A 26 -5.57 -7.15 -13.20
CA ALA A 26 -6.88 -6.87 -13.80
C ALA A 26 -6.97 -5.46 -14.42
N LEU A 27 -6.26 -4.48 -13.85
CA LEU A 27 -6.25 -3.08 -14.28
C LEU A 27 -5.13 -2.76 -15.28
N GLY A 28 -4.25 -3.72 -15.60
CA GLY A 28 -3.13 -3.52 -16.53
C GLY A 28 -1.93 -2.79 -15.92
N SER A 29 -1.66 -3.01 -14.64
CA SER A 29 -0.55 -2.42 -13.87
C SER A 29 -0.53 -0.88 -13.88
N PRO A 30 -1.58 -0.23 -13.34
CA PRO A 30 -1.61 1.21 -13.22
C PRO A 30 -0.48 1.71 -12.33
N ARG A 31 0.22 2.75 -12.80
CA ARG A 31 1.31 3.41 -12.04
C ARG A 31 0.84 4.04 -10.73
N ASP A 32 -0.43 4.38 -10.64
CA ASP A 32 -1.07 4.98 -9.47
C ASP A 32 -1.46 3.96 -8.37
N MET A 33 -1.18 2.67 -8.57
CA MET A 33 -1.35 1.63 -7.54
C MET A 33 -0.02 1.29 -6.87
N MET A 34 -0.03 1.31 -5.53
CA MET A 34 1.14 0.95 -4.73
C MET A 34 0.74 0.26 -3.43
N LEU A 35 1.57 -0.66 -2.98
CA LEU A 35 1.47 -1.34 -1.70
C LEU A 35 2.76 -1.15 -0.92
N LEU A 36 2.62 -0.56 0.26
CA LEU A 36 3.71 -0.23 1.15
C LEU A 36 3.54 -0.95 2.48
N ALA A 37 4.63 -1.30 3.13
CA ALA A 37 4.63 -1.83 4.49
C ALA A 37 5.59 -1.04 5.37
N VAL A 38 5.25 -0.98 6.65
CA VAL A 38 6.03 -0.32 7.69
C VAL A 38 6.07 -1.24 8.88
N ASP A 39 7.26 -1.65 9.27
CA ASP A 39 7.47 -2.46 10.46
C ASP A 39 7.32 -1.57 11.70
N GLU A 40 6.21 -1.74 12.42
CA GLU A 40 5.93 -1.03 13.69
C GLU A 40 6.47 -1.83 14.89
N ALA A 41 6.47 -3.16 14.80
CA ALA A 41 6.95 -4.08 15.84
C ALA A 41 7.42 -5.41 15.21
N PRO A 42 8.21 -6.24 15.92
CA PRO A 42 8.74 -7.50 15.39
C PRO A 42 7.67 -8.51 14.92
N ALA A 43 6.41 -8.32 15.34
CA ALA A 43 5.28 -9.13 14.89
C ALA A 43 4.11 -8.29 14.32
N ARG A 44 4.34 -6.99 14.05
CA ARG A 44 3.30 -6.08 13.54
C ARG A 44 3.87 -5.18 12.47
N ARG A 45 3.29 -5.27 11.29
CA ARG A 45 3.54 -4.34 10.20
C ARG A 45 2.27 -3.60 9.85
N ARG A 46 2.37 -2.30 9.68
CA ARG A 46 1.29 -1.50 9.12
C ARG A 46 1.45 -1.45 7.61
N VAL A 47 0.42 -1.88 6.90
CA VAL A 47 0.38 -1.87 5.45
C VAL A 47 -0.42 -0.67 4.97
N PHE A 48 0.06 -0.03 3.92
CA PHE A 48 -0.61 1.08 3.26
C PHE A 48 -0.81 0.71 1.81
N VAL A 49 -2.05 0.82 1.33
CA VAL A 49 -2.39 0.64 -0.07
C VAL A 49 -2.78 1.99 -0.66
N GLY A 50 -2.16 2.31 -1.78
CA GLY A 50 -2.47 3.46 -2.60
C GLY A 50 -3.19 2.99 -3.85
N VAL A 51 -4.37 3.52 -4.12
CA VAL A 51 -5.15 3.19 -5.32
C VAL A 51 -5.65 4.46 -6.02
N PRO A 52 -5.85 4.42 -7.34
CA PRO A 52 -6.41 5.55 -8.08
C PRO A 52 -7.90 5.77 -7.80
N ASP A 53 -8.64 4.70 -7.47
CA ASP A 53 -10.10 4.72 -7.40
C ASP A 53 -10.62 4.26 -6.02
N PRO A 54 -11.59 4.97 -5.41
CA PRO A 54 -12.13 4.62 -4.10
C PRO A 54 -12.86 3.27 -4.10
N ASN A 55 -13.42 2.84 -5.23
CA ASN A 55 -14.13 1.55 -5.28
C ASN A 55 -13.18 0.37 -5.08
N LEU A 56 -11.89 0.53 -5.41
CA LEU A 56 -10.88 -0.50 -5.17
C LEU A 56 -10.60 -0.66 -3.68
N LEU A 57 -10.77 0.39 -2.87
CA LEU A 57 -10.64 0.33 -1.41
C LEU A 57 -11.69 -0.57 -0.76
N ASP A 58 -12.87 -0.70 -1.38
CA ASP A 58 -13.94 -1.58 -0.88
C ASP A 58 -13.51 -3.06 -0.83
N CYS A 59 -12.63 -3.47 -1.74
CA CYS A 59 -12.04 -4.81 -1.72
C CYS A 59 -11.05 -5.02 -0.55
N TYR A 60 -10.55 -3.95 0.06
CA TYR A 60 -9.62 -3.99 1.19
C TYR A 60 -10.38 -3.89 2.51
N SER A 61 -11.11 -4.95 2.85
CA SER A 61 -11.88 -5.00 4.11
C SER A 61 -10.97 -4.77 5.34
N GLY A 62 -11.42 -3.90 6.26
CA GLY A 62 -10.68 -3.52 7.46
C GLY A 62 -9.54 -2.52 7.23
N PHE A 63 -9.36 -2.01 6.01
CA PHE A 63 -8.49 -0.86 5.77
C PHE A 63 -9.23 0.44 6.08
N GLU A 64 -8.53 1.36 6.74
CA GLU A 64 -9.01 2.68 7.07
C GLU A 64 -8.45 3.69 6.06
N ALA A 65 -9.31 4.50 5.45
CA ALA A 65 -8.87 5.56 4.55
C ALA A 65 -7.96 6.53 5.31
N CYS A 66 -6.78 6.79 4.77
CA CYS A 66 -5.79 7.68 5.36
C CYS A 66 -5.28 8.67 4.33
N LEU A 67 -4.56 9.69 4.77
CA LEU A 67 -3.94 10.66 3.88
C LEU A 67 -2.48 10.27 3.63
N ARG A 68 -1.91 10.78 2.53
CA ARG A 68 -0.48 10.59 2.23
C ARG A 68 0.44 11.08 3.36
N ARG A 69 0.00 12.06 4.16
CA ARG A 69 0.72 12.60 5.31
C ARG A 69 0.84 11.61 6.48
N ASP A 70 -0.09 10.65 6.56
CA ASP A 70 -0.09 9.61 7.59
C ASP A 70 0.87 8.47 7.22
N VAL A 71 1.22 8.35 5.94
CA VAL A 71 2.22 7.39 5.48
C VAL A 71 3.60 7.85 5.95
N PRO A 72 4.34 7.03 6.71
CA PRO A 72 5.62 7.42 7.26
C PRO A 72 6.67 7.64 6.16
N ARG A 73 7.77 8.29 6.52
CA ARG A 73 8.80 8.74 5.57
C ARG A 73 9.65 7.60 5.00
N ALA A 74 9.82 6.51 5.75
CA ALA A 74 10.62 5.36 5.34
C ALA A 74 9.77 4.07 5.28
N PRO A 75 8.77 3.98 4.38
CA PRO A 75 8.08 2.72 4.14
C PRO A 75 8.89 1.81 3.22
N THR A 76 8.64 0.52 3.32
CA THR A 76 9.14 -0.51 2.40
C THR A 76 8.14 -0.70 1.27
N LEU A 77 8.61 -0.66 0.02
CA LEU A 77 7.79 -1.02 -1.14
C LEU A 77 7.58 -2.53 -1.16
N VAL A 78 6.33 -2.96 -1.09
CA VAL A 78 5.95 -4.38 -1.17
C VAL A 78 5.58 -4.75 -2.61
N ALA A 79 4.71 -3.94 -3.24
CA ALA A 79 4.28 -4.14 -4.62
C ALA A 79 3.88 -2.81 -5.27
N GLY A 80 3.99 -2.72 -6.60
CA GLY A 80 3.66 -1.52 -7.37
C GLY A 80 4.85 -0.97 -8.16
N ASP A 81 4.70 0.24 -8.69
CA ASP A 81 5.72 0.87 -9.52
C ASP A 81 6.86 1.47 -8.66
N GLN A 82 8.07 0.93 -8.83
CA GLN A 82 9.26 1.40 -8.11
C GLN A 82 9.63 2.84 -8.45
N GLY A 83 9.39 3.29 -9.68
CA GLY A 83 9.66 4.67 -10.11
C GLY A 83 8.74 5.66 -9.40
N VAL A 84 7.45 5.34 -9.29
CA VAL A 84 6.48 6.16 -8.54
C VAL A 84 6.80 6.17 -7.04
N PHE A 85 7.20 5.03 -6.48
CA PHE A 85 7.68 4.96 -5.10
C PHE A 85 8.89 5.88 -4.85
N GLN A 86 9.91 5.81 -5.70
CA GLN A 86 11.08 6.68 -5.58
C GLN A 86 10.73 8.15 -5.79
N ALA A 87 9.85 8.48 -6.74
CA ALA A 87 9.38 9.85 -6.93
C ALA A 87 8.63 10.37 -5.69
N MET A 88 7.83 9.53 -5.03
CA MET A 88 7.04 9.93 -3.86
C MET A 88 7.80 9.96 -2.54
N PHE A 89 8.82 9.12 -2.36
CA PHE A 89 9.54 8.97 -1.07
C PHE A 89 11.01 9.37 -1.14
N GLN A 90 11.66 9.32 -2.30
CA GLN A 90 13.09 9.63 -2.47
C GLN A 90 13.35 10.96 -3.18
N SER A 91 12.37 11.63 -3.81
CA SER A 91 12.57 12.96 -4.43
C SER A 91 12.47 14.15 -3.46
N GLY A 92 12.49 13.90 -2.15
CA GLY A 92 12.64 14.93 -1.13
C GLY A 92 14.08 15.00 -0.62
N GLY A 93 15.00 15.43 -1.48
CA GLY A 93 16.39 15.78 -1.15
C GLY A 93 16.62 17.27 -1.25
#